data_AF-A0A948ZWC6-F1
#
_entry.id   AF-A0A948ZWC6-F1
#
_cell.length_a   1.000
_cell.length_b   1.000
_cell.length_c   1.000
_cell.angle_alpha   90.00
_cell.angle_beta   90.00
_cell.angle_gamma   90.00
#
_symmetry.space_group_name_H-M   'P 1'
#
loop_
_entity.id
_entity.type
_entity.pdbx_description
1 polymer ?
#
loop_
_entity_poly.entity_id
_entity_poly.type
_entity_poly.pdbx_seq_one_letter_code
_entity_poly.pdbx_strand_id
1 'polypeptide(L)'
;MESEPRKTKKRYSEITASIFTLNGLVLFFGDRTWFPDFYNPKFMAMAAFVSAFLIILPRLIYKAKGDPKKQQLLNLLEVSLIIGLGLSGLGGLGLFRLSGAGFEYDKLIHFFIPFIYTVVICCFGSQWYGWSFKKSVVLGATLIFMGGIVWEIFEFLADTLFGTQMRGYYGQYIAKDTTLDMIFNAFGIISGIFVSAKFNKVIHNYFERSNERSE
;
A
#
# COMPACT_ATOMS: atom_id res chain seq x y z
N MET A 1 40.70 -16.02 9.54
CA MET A 1 39.72 -16.17 8.45
C MET A 1 38.78 -15.00 8.54
N GLU A 2 39.03 -13.95 7.76
CA GLU A 2 38.05 -12.89 7.55
C GLU A 2 36.91 -13.48 6.72
N SER A 3 35.70 -13.52 7.29
CA SER A 3 34.52 -13.90 6.54
C SER A 3 34.33 -12.89 5.41
N GLU A 4 34.28 -13.37 4.17
CA GLU A 4 33.98 -12.52 3.02
C GLU A 4 32.73 -11.67 3.31
N PRO A 5 32.75 -10.37 2.97
CA PRO A 5 31.57 -9.52 3.14
C PRO A 5 30.45 -10.10 2.29
N ARG A 6 29.43 -10.70 2.95
CA ARG A 6 28.21 -11.17 2.30
C ARG A 6 27.66 -10.02 1.45
N LYS A 7 27.75 -10.16 0.12
CA LYS A 7 27.11 -9.25 -0.84
C LYS A 7 25.68 -9.00 -0.36
N THR A 8 25.41 -7.78 0.06
CA THR A 8 24.09 -7.36 0.50
C THR A 8 23.14 -7.50 -0.67
N LYS A 9 22.27 -8.53 -0.64
CA LYS A 9 21.19 -8.68 -1.61
C LYS A 9 20.40 -7.37 -1.59
N LYS A 10 20.45 -6.61 -2.69
CA LYS A 10 19.62 -5.40 -2.87
C LYS A 10 18.17 -5.78 -2.56
N ARG A 11 17.54 -4.98 -1.70
CA ARG A 11 16.21 -5.31 -1.19
C ARG A 11 15.15 -4.86 -2.20
N TYR A 12 14.06 -5.62 -2.28
CA TYR A 12 12.95 -5.29 -3.20
C TYR A 12 12.42 -3.87 -2.96
N SER A 13 12.32 -3.41 -1.71
CA SER A 13 11.89 -2.05 -1.38
C SER A 13 12.83 -0.97 -1.91
N GLU A 14 14.14 -1.17 -1.87
CA GLU A 14 15.13 -0.22 -2.42
C GLU A 14 15.03 -0.14 -3.95
N ILE A 15 14.86 -1.28 -4.61
CA ILE A 15 14.70 -1.35 -6.07
C ILE A 15 13.40 -0.65 -6.47
N THR A 16 12.28 -1.00 -5.83
CA THR A 16 10.98 -0.40 -6.15
C THR A 16 10.97 1.09 -5.84
N ALA A 17 11.48 1.53 -4.69
CA ALA A 17 11.59 2.95 -4.37
C ALA A 17 12.43 3.70 -5.42
N SER A 18 13.54 3.10 -5.90
CA SER A 18 14.34 3.68 -6.99
C SER A 18 13.53 3.81 -8.27
N ILE A 19 12.70 2.83 -8.62
CA ILE A 19 11.79 2.90 -9.79
C ILE A 19 10.79 4.05 -9.63
N PHE A 20 10.15 4.18 -8.47
CA PHE A 20 9.24 5.29 -8.20
C PHE A 20 9.95 6.65 -8.26
N THR A 21 11.16 6.76 -7.71
CA THR A 21 11.96 7.99 -7.80
C THR A 21 12.31 8.33 -9.25
N LEU A 22 12.75 7.36 -10.05
CA LEU A 22 13.07 7.59 -11.46
C LEU A 22 11.83 8.01 -12.26
N ASN A 23 10.70 7.32 -12.05
CA ASN A 23 9.43 7.73 -12.66
C ASN A 23 9.02 9.14 -12.24
N GLY A 24 9.19 9.49 -10.96
CA GLY A 24 8.95 10.85 -10.46
C GLY A 24 9.84 11.89 -11.13
N LEU A 25 11.12 11.60 -11.35
CA LEU A 25 12.03 12.48 -12.09
C LEU A 25 11.60 12.64 -13.56
N VAL A 26 11.23 11.56 -14.24
CA VAL A 26 10.72 11.63 -15.63
C VAL A 26 9.45 12.46 -15.70
N LEU A 27 8.51 12.26 -14.77
CA LEU A 27 7.26 13.03 -14.71
C LEU A 27 7.49 14.52 -14.38
N PHE A 28 8.51 14.83 -13.57
CA PHE A 28 8.79 16.20 -13.14
C PHE A 28 9.55 17.02 -14.19
N PHE A 29 10.53 16.41 -14.86
CA PHE A 29 11.43 17.08 -15.81
C PHE A 29 11.12 16.77 -17.28
N GLY A 30 10.28 15.77 -17.56
CA GLY A 30 9.89 15.39 -18.91
C GLY A 30 9.02 16.45 -19.59
N ASP A 31 9.06 16.47 -20.91
CA ASP A 31 8.23 17.37 -21.70
C ASP A 31 6.74 17.02 -21.53
N ARG A 32 5.87 18.03 -21.39
CA ARG A 32 4.43 17.84 -21.23
C ARG A 32 3.83 17.00 -22.36
N THR A 33 4.37 17.08 -23.57
CA THR A 33 3.90 16.37 -24.77
C THR A 33 4.12 14.85 -24.71
N TRP A 34 4.96 14.36 -23.78
CA TRP A 34 5.17 12.92 -23.61
C TRP A 34 4.01 12.23 -22.88
N PHE A 35 3.17 13.01 -22.19
CA PHE A 35 2.14 12.48 -21.29
C PHE A 35 0.74 12.74 -21.83
N PRO A 36 -0.23 11.85 -21.56
CA PRO A 36 -1.62 12.08 -21.92
C PRO A 36 -2.18 13.40 -21.35
N ASP A 37 -3.16 13.99 -22.02
CA ASP A 37 -3.73 15.28 -21.62
C ASP A 37 -4.37 15.27 -20.23
N PHE A 38 -4.86 14.11 -19.80
CA PHE A 38 -5.48 13.93 -18.50
C PHE A 38 -4.50 13.72 -17.34
N TYR A 39 -3.20 13.62 -17.62
CA TYR A 39 -2.18 13.59 -16.58
C TYR A 39 -1.89 15.01 -16.10
N ASN A 40 -1.66 15.14 -14.79
CA ASN A 40 -0.93 16.26 -14.21
C ASN A 40 0.47 15.75 -13.82
N PRO A 41 1.50 15.86 -14.70
CA PRO A 41 2.78 15.20 -14.48
C PRO A 41 3.49 15.64 -13.20
N LYS A 42 3.38 16.93 -12.84
CA LYS A 42 3.97 17.46 -11.60
C LYS A 42 3.33 16.87 -10.36
N PHE A 43 2.00 16.76 -10.33
CA PHE A 43 1.29 16.12 -9.23
C PHE A 43 1.66 14.63 -9.13
N MET A 44 1.67 13.91 -10.26
CA MET A 44 2.04 12.49 -10.29
C MET A 44 3.50 12.27 -9.88
N ALA A 45 4.41 13.18 -10.22
CA ALA A 45 5.80 13.15 -9.75
C ALA A 45 5.87 13.26 -8.22
N MET A 46 5.13 14.19 -7.63
CA MET A 46 5.06 14.32 -6.17
C MET A 46 4.49 13.06 -5.52
N ALA A 47 3.41 12.50 -6.07
CA ALA A 47 2.85 11.23 -5.60
C ALA A 47 3.86 10.07 -5.70
N ALA A 48 4.66 10.03 -6.77
CA ALA A 48 5.71 9.03 -6.95
C ALA A 48 6.84 9.18 -5.91
N PHE A 49 7.28 10.40 -5.61
CA PHE A 49 8.27 10.65 -4.57
C PHE A 49 7.76 10.30 -3.17
N VAL A 50 6.51 10.67 -2.85
CA VAL A 50 5.85 10.28 -1.60
C VAL A 50 5.76 8.76 -1.49
N SER A 51 5.38 8.08 -2.57
CA SER A 51 5.30 6.61 -2.60
C SER A 51 6.67 5.95 -2.38
N ALA A 52 7.74 6.46 -3.02
CA ALA A 52 9.10 5.97 -2.80
C ALA A 52 9.51 6.11 -1.33
N PHE A 53 9.20 7.24 -0.70
CA PHE A 53 9.45 7.46 0.73
C PHE A 53 8.67 6.47 1.60
N LEU A 54 7.36 6.31 1.35
CA LEU A 54 6.49 5.40 2.11
C LEU A 54 6.94 3.93 2.00
N ILE A 55 7.48 3.50 0.86
CA ILE A 55 8.03 2.14 0.68
C ILE A 55 9.23 1.90 1.60
N ILE A 56 10.09 2.91 1.81
CA ILE A 56 11.29 2.80 2.67
C ILE A 56 10.95 3.03 4.15
N LEU A 57 9.89 3.78 4.43
CA LEU A 57 9.50 4.23 5.76
C LEU A 57 9.44 3.11 6.84
N PRO A 58 8.91 1.90 6.58
CA PRO A 58 8.91 0.83 7.57
C PRO A 58 10.29 0.52 8.14
N ARG A 59 11.36 0.57 7.34
CA ARG A 59 12.73 0.30 7.83
C ARG A 59 13.34 1.46 8.60
N LEU A 60 12.85 2.67 8.37
CA LEU A 60 13.25 3.83 9.15
C LEU A 60 12.69 3.70 10.57
N ILE A 61 11.42 3.30 10.68
CA ILE A 61 10.68 3.16 11.95
C ILE A 61 11.07 1.86 12.68
N TYR A 62 11.06 0.72 11.99
CA TYR A 62 11.22 -0.60 12.58
C TYR A 62 12.65 -1.14 12.41
N LYS A 63 13.26 -1.55 13.53
CA LYS A 63 14.60 -2.14 13.56
C LYS A 63 14.52 -3.59 14.02
N ALA A 64 14.79 -4.53 13.11
CA ALA A 64 14.76 -5.95 13.41
C ALA A 64 15.99 -6.46 14.19
N LYS A 65 17.05 -5.65 14.39
CA LYS A 65 18.26 -6.00 15.18
C LYS A 65 18.85 -7.41 14.93
N GLY A 66 18.75 -7.92 13.69
CA GLY A 66 19.27 -9.24 13.32
C GLY A 66 18.30 -10.42 13.53
N ASP A 67 17.13 -10.19 14.12
CA ASP A 67 16.07 -11.20 14.29
C ASP A 67 15.46 -11.59 12.93
N PRO A 68 15.63 -12.85 12.47
CA PRO A 68 15.13 -13.30 11.17
C PRO A 68 13.60 -13.23 11.04
N LYS A 69 12.86 -13.56 12.11
CA LYS A 69 11.39 -13.49 12.14
C LYS A 69 10.92 -12.05 11.97
N LYS A 70 11.54 -11.10 12.69
CA LYS A 70 11.24 -9.66 12.51
C LYS A 70 11.61 -9.16 11.13
N GLN A 71 12.71 -9.62 10.53
CA GLN A 71 13.03 -9.26 9.15
C GLN A 71 11.97 -9.75 8.15
N GLN A 72 11.44 -10.96 8.34
CA GLN A 72 10.36 -11.48 7.48
C GLN A 72 9.08 -10.66 7.62
N LEU A 73 8.69 -10.28 8.84
CA LEU A 73 7.53 -9.42 9.08
C LEU A 73 7.70 -8.03 8.45
N LEU A 74 8.90 -7.47 8.55
CA LEU A 74 9.21 -6.18 7.94
C LEU A 74 9.15 -6.26 6.40
N ASN A 75 9.67 -7.35 5.82
CA ASN A 75 9.57 -7.60 4.38
C ASN A 75 8.10 -7.76 3.95
N LEU A 76 7.27 -8.46 4.74
CA LEU A 76 5.84 -8.61 4.47
C LEU A 76 5.12 -7.26 4.43
N LEU A 77 5.41 -6.39 5.41
CA LEU A 77 4.88 -5.03 5.46
C LEU A 77 5.31 -4.21 4.23
N GLU A 78 6.60 -4.20 3.90
CA GLU A 78 7.12 -3.51 2.70
C GLU A 78 6.49 -4.01 1.41
N VAL A 79 6.39 -5.33 1.22
CA VAL A 79 5.78 -5.93 0.02
C VAL A 79 4.32 -5.53 -0.09
N SER A 80 3.58 -5.52 1.03
CA SER A 80 2.19 -5.05 1.00
C SER A 80 2.08 -3.58 0.58
N LEU A 81 2.95 -2.70 1.09
CA LEU A 81 2.99 -1.29 0.69
C LEU A 81 3.32 -1.12 -0.79
N ILE A 82 4.29 -1.89 -1.29
CA ILE A 82 4.63 -1.91 -2.72
C ILE A 82 3.43 -2.32 -3.57
N ILE A 83 2.70 -3.37 -3.16
CA ILE A 83 1.51 -3.83 -3.88
C ILE A 83 0.42 -2.75 -3.84
N GLY A 84 0.11 -2.21 -2.65
CA GLY A 84 -0.94 -1.20 -2.51
C GLY A 84 -0.64 0.09 -3.29
N LEU A 85 0.55 0.67 -3.10
CA LEU A 85 0.97 1.87 -3.83
C LEU A 85 1.12 1.60 -5.33
N GLY A 86 1.57 0.41 -5.72
CA GLY A 86 1.64 -0.01 -7.12
C GLY A 86 0.25 -0.05 -7.76
N LEU A 87 -0.73 -0.67 -7.11
CA LEU A 87 -2.12 -0.72 -7.59
C LEU A 87 -2.75 0.67 -7.66
N SER A 88 -2.61 1.49 -6.62
CA SER A 88 -3.08 2.89 -6.66
C SER A 88 -2.40 3.69 -7.78
N GLY A 89 -1.09 3.48 -7.98
CA GLY A 89 -0.32 4.11 -9.06
C GLY A 89 -0.82 3.71 -10.45
N LEU A 90 -1.15 2.43 -10.67
CA LEU A 90 -1.76 1.97 -11.91
C LEU A 90 -3.13 2.61 -12.15
N GLY A 91 -3.90 2.83 -11.08
CA GLY A 91 -5.10 3.68 -11.09
C GLY A 91 -4.78 5.05 -11.67
N GLY A 92 -3.85 5.79 -11.07
CA GLY A 92 -3.41 7.11 -11.56
C GLY A 92 -2.85 7.12 -12.99
N LEU A 93 -2.31 5.99 -13.47
CA LEU A 93 -1.87 5.84 -14.86
C LEU A 93 -3.04 5.62 -15.85
N GLY A 94 -4.28 5.60 -15.38
CA GLY A 94 -5.48 5.59 -16.21
C GLY A 94 -6.32 4.32 -16.12
N LEU A 95 -5.96 3.33 -15.29
CA LEU A 95 -6.80 2.14 -15.13
C LEU A 95 -8.18 2.45 -14.54
N PHE A 96 -8.36 3.59 -13.85
CA PHE A 96 -9.68 4.05 -13.42
C PHE A 96 -10.67 4.24 -14.59
N ARG A 97 -10.17 4.51 -15.80
CA ARG A 97 -11.00 4.73 -17.00
C ARG A 97 -11.66 3.46 -17.54
N LEU A 98 -11.25 2.30 -17.05
CA LEU A 98 -11.88 1.02 -17.42
C LEU A 98 -13.35 0.94 -16.97
N SER A 99 -13.80 1.83 -16.08
CA SER A 99 -15.22 1.95 -15.71
C SER A 99 -16.10 2.26 -16.93
N GLY A 100 -15.58 3.01 -17.91
CA GLY A 100 -16.25 3.24 -19.20
C GLY A 100 -16.46 1.98 -20.04
N ALA A 101 -15.70 0.91 -19.77
CA ALA A 101 -15.87 -0.42 -20.36
C ALA A 101 -16.61 -1.41 -19.44
N GLY A 102 -17.22 -0.92 -18.35
CA GLY A 102 -17.95 -1.73 -17.38
C GLY A 102 -17.09 -2.38 -16.29
N PHE A 103 -15.83 -1.95 -16.13
CA PHE A 103 -14.93 -2.49 -15.10
C PHE A 103 -14.50 -1.41 -14.10
N GLU A 104 -15.08 -1.46 -12.90
CA GLU A 104 -14.83 -0.53 -11.80
C GLU A 104 -13.50 -0.84 -11.09
N TYR A 105 -12.37 -0.53 -11.74
CA TYR A 105 -11.03 -0.75 -11.20
C TYR A 105 -10.85 -0.13 -9.82
N ASP A 106 -11.34 1.08 -9.65
CA ASP A 106 -11.23 1.85 -8.42
C ASP A 106 -11.87 1.12 -7.21
N LYS A 107 -13.10 0.64 -7.38
CA LYS A 107 -13.82 -0.15 -6.35
C LYS A 107 -13.11 -1.46 -6.02
N LEU A 108 -12.47 -2.09 -7.00
CA LEU A 108 -11.63 -3.27 -6.77
C LEU A 108 -10.43 -2.93 -5.87
N ILE A 109 -9.79 -1.79 -6.08
CA ILE A 109 -8.64 -1.37 -5.27
C ILE A 109 -9.06 -1.01 -3.84
N HIS A 110 -10.19 -0.31 -3.69
CA HIS A 110 -10.81 -0.04 -2.39
C HIS A 110 -11.21 -1.30 -1.62
N PHE A 111 -11.46 -2.43 -2.30
CA PHE A 111 -11.59 -3.71 -1.63
C PHE A 111 -10.23 -4.34 -1.29
N PHE A 112 -9.35 -4.43 -2.27
CA PHE A 112 -8.17 -5.29 -2.21
C PHE A 112 -7.05 -4.74 -1.31
N ILE A 113 -6.83 -3.42 -1.31
CA ILE A 113 -5.80 -2.80 -0.47
C ILE A 113 -6.17 -2.94 1.02
N PRO A 114 -7.38 -2.54 1.47
CA PRO A 114 -7.79 -2.75 2.86
C PRO A 114 -7.79 -4.21 3.27
N PHE A 115 -8.15 -5.12 2.37
CA PHE A 115 -8.05 -6.57 2.60
C PHE A 115 -6.62 -7.00 2.93
N ILE A 116 -5.64 -6.69 2.06
CA ILE A 116 -4.23 -7.06 2.27
C ILE A 116 -3.71 -6.42 3.56
N TYR A 117 -3.92 -5.12 3.73
CA TYR A 117 -3.40 -4.41 4.90
C TYR A 117 -4.00 -4.92 6.20
N THR A 118 -5.26 -5.34 6.21
CA THR A 118 -5.87 -5.91 7.40
C THR A 118 -5.16 -7.20 7.81
N VAL A 119 -4.89 -8.09 6.84
CA VAL A 119 -4.16 -9.34 7.10
C VAL A 119 -2.75 -9.06 7.59
N VAL A 120 -2.04 -8.16 6.92
CA VAL A 120 -0.65 -7.83 7.24
C VAL A 120 -0.54 -7.15 8.60
N ILE A 121 -1.39 -6.17 8.91
CA ILE A 121 -1.37 -5.49 10.22
C ILE A 121 -1.77 -6.44 11.35
N CYS A 122 -2.73 -7.35 11.13
CA CYS A 122 -3.07 -8.35 12.14
C CYS A 122 -1.88 -9.28 12.43
N CYS A 123 -1.22 -9.76 11.37
CA CYS A 123 -0.01 -10.57 11.46
C CYS A 123 1.12 -9.80 12.16
N PHE A 124 1.42 -8.59 11.70
CA PHE A 124 2.47 -7.74 12.26
C PHE A 124 2.19 -7.40 13.73
N GLY A 125 0.98 -7.00 14.09
CA GLY A 125 0.59 -6.69 15.47
C GLY A 125 0.79 -7.87 16.42
N SER A 126 0.36 -9.06 16.01
CA SER A 126 0.53 -10.27 16.83
C SER A 126 1.99 -10.72 16.95
N GLN A 127 2.73 -10.77 15.84
CA GLN A 127 4.07 -11.35 15.82
C GLN A 127 5.18 -10.35 16.22
N TRP A 128 5.01 -9.06 15.91
CA TRP A 128 5.99 -8.03 16.25
C TRP A 128 5.83 -7.52 17.69
N TYR A 129 4.58 -7.27 18.11
CA TYR A 129 4.28 -6.66 19.41
C TYR A 129 3.66 -7.61 20.43
N GLY A 130 3.38 -8.87 20.07
CA GLY A 130 2.72 -9.82 20.97
C GLY A 130 1.27 -9.44 21.30
N TRP A 131 0.61 -8.65 20.46
CA TRP A 131 -0.77 -8.24 20.72
C TRP A 131 -1.75 -9.40 20.58
N SER A 132 -2.81 -9.37 21.39
CA SER A 132 -3.93 -10.29 21.21
C SER A 132 -4.59 -10.06 19.85
N PHE A 133 -5.18 -11.12 19.28
CA PHE A 133 -5.87 -11.04 17.99
C PHE A 133 -6.92 -9.91 17.96
N LYS A 134 -7.73 -9.79 19.02
CA LYS A 134 -8.73 -8.72 19.16
C LYS A 134 -8.10 -7.33 19.08
N LYS A 135 -6.97 -7.09 19.77
CA LYS A 135 -6.28 -5.81 19.75
C LYS A 135 -5.73 -5.50 18.36
N SER A 136 -5.10 -6.48 17.70
CA SER A 136 -4.57 -6.32 16.35
C SER A 136 -5.68 -6.03 15.33
N VAL A 137 -6.83 -6.70 15.44
CA VAL A 137 -8.01 -6.45 14.59
C VAL A 137 -8.55 -5.04 14.80
N VAL A 138 -8.79 -4.62 16.04
CA VAL A 138 -9.36 -3.29 16.33
C VAL A 138 -8.44 -2.20 15.80
N LEU A 139 -7.14 -2.25 16.13
CA LEU A 139 -6.19 -1.24 15.66
C LEU A 139 -6.00 -1.28 14.15
N GLY A 140 -5.90 -2.47 13.55
CA GLY A 140 -5.76 -2.61 12.10
C GLY A 140 -6.96 -2.06 11.34
N ALA A 141 -8.17 -2.45 11.74
CA ALA A 141 -9.41 -1.97 11.14
C ALA A 141 -9.54 -0.44 11.28
N THR A 142 -9.25 0.11 12.47
CA THR A 142 -9.29 1.57 12.67
C THR A 142 -8.27 2.30 11.80
N LEU A 143 -7.02 1.85 11.78
CA LEU A 143 -5.97 2.52 10.98
C LEU A 143 -6.28 2.48 9.48
N ILE A 144 -6.75 1.35 8.97
CA ILE A 144 -7.06 1.18 7.54
C ILE A 144 -8.30 2.00 7.17
N PHE A 145 -9.34 1.98 8.01
CA PHE A 145 -10.55 2.77 7.75
C PHE A 145 -10.26 4.27 7.77
N MET A 146 -9.48 4.76 8.76
CA MET A 146 -9.03 6.14 8.79
C MET A 146 -8.12 6.48 7.59
N GLY A 147 -7.28 5.54 7.17
CA GLY A 147 -6.48 5.67 5.94
C GLY A 147 -7.35 5.84 4.70
N GLY A 148 -8.44 5.09 4.59
CA GLY A 148 -9.44 5.25 3.53
C GLY A 148 -10.07 6.65 3.54
N ILE A 149 -10.50 7.15 4.70
CA ILE A 149 -11.04 8.52 4.81
C ILE A 149 -10.01 9.56 4.39
N VAL A 150 -8.76 9.43 4.84
CA VAL A 150 -7.69 10.36 4.47
C VAL A 150 -7.42 10.31 2.97
N TRP A 151 -7.50 9.13 2.35
CA TRP A 151 -7.37 8.96 0.91
C TRP A 151 -8.46 9.71 0.15
N GLU A 152 -9.73 9.53 0.53
CA GLU A 152 -10.86 10.27 -0.07
C GLU A 152 -10.66 11.79 0.02
N ILE A 153 -10.25 12.29 1.19
CA ILE A 153 -9.96 13.72 1.39
C ILE A 153 -8.80 14.16 0.50
N PHE A 154 -7.76 13.35 0.38
CA PHE A 154 -6.63 13.64 -0.49
C PHE A 154 -7.07 13.76 -1.96
N GLU A 155 -7.89 12.85 -2.46
CA GLU A 155 -8.42 12.93 -3.82
C GLU A 155 -9.30 14.17 -4.04
N PHE A 156 -10.13 14.53 -3.05
CA PHE A 156 -10.92 15.75 -3.11
C PHE A 156 -10.04 16.99 -3.31
N LEU A 157 -9.00 17.08 -2.48
CA LEU A 157 -8.08 18.20 -2.50
C LEU A 157 -7.22 18.19 -3.76
N ALA A 158 -6.82 17.01 -4.25
CA ALA A 158 -6.09 16.85 -5.50
C ALA A 158 -6.90 17.44 -6.67
N ASP A 159 -8.16 17.03 -6.79
CA ASP A 159 -9.03 17.48 -7.88
C ASP A 159 -9.36 18.97 -7.76
N THR A 160 -9.61 19.47 -6.55
CA THR A 160 -9.98 20.87 -6.29
C THR A 160 -8.80 21.83 -6.48
N LEU A 161 -7.61 21.47 -6.01
CA LEU A 161 -6.44 22.37 -5.96
C LEU A 161 -5.53 22.23 -7.19
N PHE A 162 -5.47 21.04 -7.79
CA PHE A 162 -4.52 20.72 -8.87
C PHE A 162 -5.21 20.31 -10.18
N GLY A 163 -6.55 20.32 -10.22
CA GLY A 163 -7.32 19.99 -11.42
C GLY A 163 -7.09 18.55 -11.88
N THR A 164 -6.81 17.63 -10.95
CA THR A 164 -6.69 16.20 -11.27
C THR A 164 -8.06 15.59 -11.57
N GLN A 165 -8.03 14.33 -12.02
CA GLN A 165 -9.22 13.51 -12.29
C GLN A 165 -9.18 12.25 -11.41
N MET A 166 -8.73 12.37 -10.15
CA MET A 166 -8.60 11.22 -9.25
C MET A 166 -9.98 10.65 -8.90
N ARG A 167 -10.99 11.50 -8.68
CA ARG A 167 -12.39 11.09 -8.46
C ARG A 167 -13.17 10.87 -9.76
N GLY A 168 -12.47 10.68 -10.88
CA GLY A 168 -13.05 10.54 -12.20
C GLY A 168 -13.33 11.86 -12.94
N TYR A 169 -14.46 11.95 -13.63
CA TYR A 169 -14.79 13.13 -14.45
C TYR A 169 -15.19 14.31 -13.55
N TYR A 170 -14.44 15.41 -13.69
CA TYR A 170 -14.65 16.65 -12.96
C TYR A 170 -16.14 17.08 -12.95
N GLY A 171 -16.74 17.18 -11.76
CA GLY A 171 -18.08 17.72 -11.55
C GLY A 171 -19.26 16.75 -11.51
N GLN A 172 -19.06 15.42 -11.57
CA GLN A 172 -20.15 14.44 -11.48
C GLN A 172 -20.07 13.53 -10.24
N TYR A 173 -21.21 13.30 -9.57
CA TYR A 173 -21.52 12.27 -8.55
C TYR A 173 -20.50 11.99 -7.43
N ILE A 174 -19.75 12.99 -6.99
CA ILE A 174 -18.70 12.91 -5.96
C ILE A 174 -19.14 12.17 -4.68
N ALA A 175 -20.33 12.45 -4.15
CA ALA A 175 -20.78 11.84 -2.90
C ALA A 175 -21.10 10.34 -3.03
N LYS A 176 -21.62 9.90 -4.18
CA LYS A 176 -21.97 8.49 -4.42
C LYS A 176 -20.70 7.65 -4.55
N ASP A 177 -19.71 8.17 -5.25
CA ASP A 177 -18.42 7.51 -5.48
C ASP A 177 -17.71 7.24 -4.16
N THR A 178 -17.38 8.29 -3.40
CA THR A 178 -16.80 8.21 -2.06
C THR A 178 -17.60 7.29 -1.12
N THR A 179 -18.94 7.30 -1.19
CA THR A 179 -19.74 6.38 -0.35
C THR A 179 -19.50 4.92 -0.72
N LEU A 180 -19.44 4.61 -2.01
CA LEU A 180 -19.13 3.27 -2.49
C LEU A 180 -17.71 2.86 -2.11
N ASP A 181 -16.73 3.76 -2.21
CA ASP A 181 -15.35 3.49 -1.81
C ASP A 181 -15.23 3.14 -0.33
N MET A 182 -15.95 3.89 0.53
CA MET A 182 -16.02 3.56 1.95
C MET A 182 -16.70 2.21 2.22
N ILE A 183 -17.69 1.80 1.42
CA ILE A 183 -18.32 0.47 1.51
C ILE A 183 -17.34 -0.63 1.10
N PHE A 184 -16.63 -0.47 -0.03
CA PHE A 184 -15.65 -1.45 -0.48
C PHE A 184 -14.45 -1.54 0.47
N ASN A 185 -14.01 -0.42 1.05
CA ASN A 185 -13.02 -0.38 2.12
C ASN A 185 -13.47 -1.25 3.32
N ALA A 186 -14.72 -1.07 3.76
CA ALA A 186 -15.28 -1.85 4.86
C ALA A 186 -15.35 -3.35 4.54
N PHE A 187 -15.77 -3.73 3.32
CA PHE A 187 -15.79 -5.13 2.90
C PHE A 187 -14.39 -5.75 2.81
N GLY A 188 -13.40 -4.99 2.34
CA GLY A 188 -12.00 -5.41 2.35
C GLY A 188 -11.51 -5.71 3.77
N ILE A 189 -11.77 -4.80 4.71
CA ILE A 189 -11.42 -4.96 6.14
C ILE A 189 -12.11 -6.20 6.73
N ILE A 190 -13.43 -6.34 6.57
CA ILE A 190 -14.19 -7.48 7.11
C ILE A 190 -13.64 -8.81 6.57
N SER A 191 -13.39 -8.88 5.26
CA SER A 191 -12.82 -10.06 4.60
C SER A 191 -11.43 -10.39 5.15
N GLY A 192 -10.59 -9.36 5.35
CA GLY A 192 -9.25 -9.51 5.92
C GLY A 192 -9.27 -10.00 7.36
N ILE A 193 -10.23 -9.53 8.17
CA ILE A 193 -10.46 -10.02 9.55
C ILE A 193 -10.83 -11.50 9.51
N PHE A 194 -11.77 -11.90 8.65
CA PHE A 194 -12.20 -13.30 8.55
C PHE A 194 -11.06 -14.23 8.17
N VAL A 195 -10.26 -13.86 7.16
CA VAL A 195 -9.07 -14.61 6.75
C VAL A 195 -8.06 -14.67 7.89
N SER A 196 -7.79 -13.55 8.55
CA SER A 196 -6.84 -13.49 9.68
C SER A 196 -7.30 -14.38 10.84
N ALA A 197 -8.60 -14.42 11.14
CA ALA A 197 -9.16 -15.27 12.18
C ALA A 197 -9.01 -16.76 11.83
N LYS A 198 -9.37 -17.14 10.60
CA LYS A 198 -9.33 -18.53 10.13
C LYS A 198 -7.91 -19.09 10.06
N PHE A 199 -6.95 -18.27 9.64
CA PHE A 199 -5.57 -18.70 9.39
C PHE A 199 -4.57 -18.26 10.47
N ASN A 200 -5.03 -17.69 11.60
CA ASN A 200 -4.16 -17.20 12.66
C ASN A 200 -3.15 -18.27 13.14
N LYS A 201 -3.62 -19.51 13.36
CA LYS A 201 -2.77 -20.63 13.79
C LYS A 201 -1.72 -20.99 12.73
N VAL A 202 -2.10 -20.98 11.45
CA VAL A 202 -1.19 -21.30 10.34
C VAL A 202 -0.09 -20.24 10.22
N ILE A 203 -0.47 -18.97 10.30
CA ILE A 203 0.45 -17.83 10.28
C ILE A 203 1.44 -17.93 11.45
N HIS A 204 0.95 -18.18 12.66
CA HIS A 204 1.82 -18.31 13.82
C HIS A 204 2.84 -19.44 13.66
N ASN A 205 2.37 -20.63 13.27
CA ASN A 205 3.25 -21.79 13.05
C ASN A 205 4.28 -21.57 11.94
N TYR A 206 3.94 -20.81 10.89
CA TYR A 206 4.87 -20.48 9.82
C TYR A 206 6.07 -19.66 10.33
N PHE A 207 5.82 -18.65 11.17
CA PHE A 207 6.88 -17.79 11.70
C PHE A 207 7.71 -18.43 12.83
N GLU A 208 7.14 -19.37 13.59
CA GLU A 208 7.92 -20.16 14.55
C GLU A 208 8.92 -21.07 13.82
N ARG A 209 8.45 -21.82 12.81
CA ARG A 209 9.29 -22.73 12.01
C ARG A 209 10.37 -22.03 11.21
N SER A 210 10.17 -20.75 10.83
CA SER A 210 11.18 -20.02 10.08
C SER A 210 12.36 -19.58 10.95
N ASN A 211 12.16 -19.45 12.26
CA ASN A 211 13.20 -19.15 13.24
C ASN A 211 14.10 -20.38 13.48
N GLU A 212 13.49 -21.56 13.62
CA GLU A 212 14.20 -22.84 13.82
C GLU A 212 15.17 -23.19 12.67
N ARG A 213 14.93 -22.69 11.46
CA ARG A 213 15.79 -22.96 10.28
C ARG A 213 16.97 -21.99 10.14
N SER A 214 17.00 -20.95 10.97
CA SER A 214 18.04 -19.92 10.91
C SER A 214 19.12 -20.06 11.98
N GLU A 215 18.93 -20.99 12.91
CA GLU A 215 19.94 -21.49 13.87
C GLU A 215 20.74 -22.64 13.25
#